data_AF-A0A2H3IY35-F1
#
_entry.id   AF-A0A2H3IY35-F1
#
_cell.length_a   1.000
_cell.length_b   1.000
_cell.length_c   1.000
_cell.angle_alpha   90.00
_cell.angle_beta   90.00
_cell.angle_gamma   90.00
#
_symmetry.space_group_name_H-M   'P 1'
#
loop_
_entity.id
_entity.type
_entity.pdbx_description
1 polymer ?
#
loop_
_entity_poly.entity_id
_entity_poly.type
_entity_poly.pdbx_seq_one_letter_code
_entity_poly.pdbx_strand_id
1 'polypeptide(L)'
;MPFDGLLFASRVMVAKEAHTGSASTWEGTYAKETDGILTVKSELSEPIHKVATRAVKLWKEFDDGVFKLPKDKRAAWLGERRAEVIAKLNRDFAKPWFGWKKDGTVVGDIADMTYEEVVLRMVRLIYVAREERLVDLSLRNLTGDWLRRVEERFAGVNGGGPKASILQSYSSLDKPQEFIESFFKTYPLATEQLLASEDKAYFLAISQRPGQKPVSFIPILDANFEVWFKKDSLWAAEDIEAVFDQDPQRVCILQGPVTVKHCTVKDEPIKDMLDNITSLLVQKLVDRLYNGDLSNIPVGSRPTTACDSRRPRREGAESIVQYGGAPTRWVYRFRVALSYLYTYISSAAGLQSPHRFPRRLPGSALRTSTIPTIDYLSAQPHPLGEQFVASLGIQQTISEGEVSYTVGSTVPETSIWLETLAGPRQDWLRALLTSTTIVQEGPRHAERRGPTSLSVYGAARSYGVHKPSFKAVEVQYEQDSQIIKSLCSKIAGVLQYLSISNSNSRNKRIKEFDWRLWFGDNEVLPDIDVRETFMGPEVIINANDMEIFCAVAGNDGEAFKSVRTDRAQAPMDFAIVTGQS
;
A
#
# COMPACT_ATOMS: atom_id res chain seq x y z
N MET A 1 -5.89 34.55 3.12
CA MET A 1 -5.99 33.17 3.64
C MET A 1 -4.88 32.36 2.97
N PRO A 2 -3.81 31.99 3.69
CA PRO A 2 -2.84 31.00 3.20
C PRO A 2 -3.49 29.60 3.15
N PHE A 3 -2.84 28.67 2.47
CA PHE A 3 -3.15 27.24 2.46
C PHE A 3 -1.88 26.47 2.80
N ASP A 4 -2.01 25.41 3.61
CA ASP A 4 -0.85 24.65 4.13
C ASP A 4 -0.23 23.68 3.11
N GLY A 5 -0.92 23.41 1.99
CA GLY A 5 -0.46 22.52 0.93
C GLY A 5 -1.31 22.60 -0.34
N LEU A 6 -0.86 21.93 -1.40
CA LEU A 6 -1.51 21.86 -2.71
C LEU A 6 -1.60 20.41 -3.19
N LEU A 7 -2.75 20.03 -3.76
CA LEU A 7 -3.01 18.71 -4.34
C LEU A 7 -3.03 18.81 -5.88
N PHE A 8 -2.30 17.92 -6.55
CA PHE A 8 -2.26 17.83 -8.02
C PHE A 8 -2.74 16.45 -8.47
N ALA A 9 -3.97 16.37 -9.01
CA ALA A 9 -4.53 15.15 -9.60
C ALA A 9 -4.49 15.21 -11.14
N SER A 10 -5.40 15.97 -11.76
CA SER A 10 -5.50 16.13 -13.21
C SER A 10 -4.23 16.56 -13.96
N ARG A 11 -3.27 17.21 -13.26
CA ARG A 11 -1.97 17.58 -13.85
C ARG A 11 -1.02 16.38 -14.00
N VAL A 12 -1.10 15.39 -13.10
CA VAL A 12 -0.16 14.25 -13.06
C VAL A 12 -0.54 13.10 -14.00
N MET A 13 -1.74 13.15 -14.59
CA MET A 13 -2.21 12.14 -15.55
C MET A 13 -1.45 12.17 -16.90
N VAL A 14 -0.69 13.23 -17.20
CA VAL A 14 0.17 13.29 -18.40
C VAL A 14 1.65 13.00 -18.10
N ALA A 15 1.95 12.58 -16.87
CA ALA A 15 3.31 12.24 -16.45
C ALA A 15 3.78 10.93 -17.09
N LYS A 16 5.09 10.79 -17.31
CA LYS A 16 5.72 9.60 -17.91
C LYS A 16 5.43 8.30 -17.14
N GLU A 17 5.28 8.40 -15.83
CA GLU A 17 5.03 7.29 -14.91
C GLU A 17 3.53 6.97 -14.76
N ALA A 18 2.64 7.69 -15.43
CA ALA A 18 1.20 7.41 -15.46
C ALA A 18 0.83 6.54 -16.68
N HIS A 19 -0.06 5.57 -16.49
CA HIS A 19 -0.49 4.63 -17.55
C HIS A 19 -1.49 5.23 -18.57
N THR A 20 -1.54 6.55 -18.77
CA THR A 20 -2.66 7.22 -19.49
C THR A 20 -2.38 7.46 -20.98
N GLY A 21 -3.37 7.18 -21.84
CA GLY A 21 -3.33 7.47 -23.29
C GLY A 21 -3.42 8.97 -23.66
N SER A 22 -3.12 9.32 -24.92
CA SER A 22 -3.03 10.71 -25.41
C SER A 22 -4.33 11.30 -26.00
N ALA A 23 -4.69 12.55 -25.62
CA ALA A 23 -5.84 13.32 -26.13
C ALA A 23 -5.67 14.87 -25.96
N SER A 24 -6.56 15.72 -26.52
CA SER A 24 -6.33 17.19 -26.61
C SER A 24 -7.54 18.18 -26.72
N THR A 25 -7.56 19.20 -25.83
CA THR A 25 -7.98 20.64 -25.99
C THR A 25 -9.46 21.18 -26.09
N TRP A 26 -9.56 22.49 -25.73
CA TRP A 26 -10.59 23.56 -25.43
C TRP A 26 -12.02 23.67 -26.06
N GLU A 27 -13.04 24.47 -25.58
CA GLU A 27 -13.25 25.40 -24.42
C GLU A 27 -14.77 25.55 -23.96
N GLY A 28 -15.09 25.74 -22.65
CA GLY A 28 -16.32 26.43 -22.12
C GLY A 28 -17.58 25.63 -21.62
N THR A 29 -17.90 25.66 -20.31
CA THR A 29 -18.41 24.55 -19.39
C THR A 29 -19.92 24.09 -19.36
N TYR A 30 -20.17 22.87 -18.80
CA TYR A 30 -21.41 22.19 -18.28
C TYR A 30 -22.62 21.92 -19.18
N ALA A 31 -23.08 22.88 -19.98
CA ALA A 31 -24.33 22.77 -20.75
C ALA A 31 -24.15 22.18 -22.17
N LYS A 32 -22.89 22.07 -22.59
CA LYS A 32 -22.43 21.71 -23.93
C LYS A 32 -21.07 21.02 -23.81
N GLU A 33 -20.49 20.58 -24.94
CA GLU A 33 -19.05 20.31 -24.97
C GLU A 33 -18.27 21.57 -24.60
N THR A 34 -17.20 21.35 -23.84
CA THR A 34 -16.35 22.36 -23.23
C THR A 34 -14.90 21.89 -23.32
N ASP A 35 -13.93 22.74 -22.99
CA ASP A 35 -12.56 22.48 -22.49
C ASP A 35 -11.79 21.18 -22.91
N GLY A 36 -12.15 20.52 -24.01
CA GLY A 36 -11.90 19.09 -24.23
C GLY A 36 -12.60 18.16 -23.22
N ILE A 37 -13.50 18.68 -22.37
CA ILE A 37 -14.18 18.03 -21.23
C ILE A 37 -15.71 18.07 -21.42
N LEU A 38 -16.43 17.13 -20.81
CA LEU A 38 -17.88 17.14 -20.64
C LEU A 38 -18.22 16.62 -19.23
N THR A 39 -19.34 17.08 -18.67
CA THR A 39 -19.80 16.60 -17.36
C THR A 39 -20.96 15.63 -17.54
N VAL A 40 -20.78 14.40 -17.06
CA VAL A 40 -21.75 13.30 -17.14
C VAL A 40 -22.08 12.77 -15.74
N LYS A 41 -23.12 11.95 -15.60
CA LYS A 41 -23.52 11.32 -14.34
C LYS A 41 -22.92 9.92 -14.19
N SER A 42 -22.41 9.63 -12.99
CA SER A 42 -22.01 8.28 -12.58
C SER A 42 -23.20 7.31 -12.56
N GLU A 43 -22.93 6.02 -12.30
CA GLU A 43 -23.96 5.02 -12.00
C GLU A 43 -24.75 5.39 -10.71
N LEU A 44 -24.12 6.14 -9.80
CA LEU A 44 -24.70 6.67 -8.56
C LEU A 44 -25.26 8.11 -8.74
N SER A 45 -25.45 8.56 -9.98
CA SER A 45 -25.93 9.92 -10.34
C SER A 45 -25.04 11.12 -9.97
N GLU A 46 -23.82 10.88 -9.48
CA GLU A 46 -22.85 11.94 -9.13
C GLU A 46 -22.24 12.58 -10.39
N PRO A 47 -21.91 13.89 -10.38
CA PRO A 47 -21.27 14.55 -11.52
C PRO A 47 -19.80 14.14 -11.66
N ILE A 48 -19.40 13.71 -12.87
CA ILE A 48 -18.03 13.35 -13.23
C ILE A 48 -17.60 14.17 -14.44
N HIS A 49 -16.45 14.85 -14.34
CA HIS A 49 -15.77 15.48 -15.47
C HIS A 49 -14.90 14.46 -16.23
N LYS A 50 -15.18 14.30 -17.52
CA LYS A 50 -14.46 13.40 -18.44
C LYS A 50 -14.05 14.14 -19.71
N VAL A 51 -13.01 13.69 -20.40
CA VAL A 51 -12.67 14.19 -21.74
C VAL A 51 -13.86 13.96 -22.69
N ALA A 52 -14.20 14.94 -23.52
CA ALA A 52 -15.38 14.97 -24.42
C ALA A 52 -15.20 14.07 -25.66
N THR A 53 -14.76 12.83 -25.47
CA THR A 53 -14.65 11.81 -26.50
C THR A 53 -16.04 11.47 -27.09
N ARG A 54 -16.08 10.81 -28.26
CA ARG A 54 -17.34 10.32 -28.85
C ARG A 54 -18.13 9.46 -27.87
N ALA A 55 -17.46 8.64 -27.06
CA ALA A 55 -18.05 7.86 -25.98
C ALA A 55 -18.69 8.70 -24.88
N VAL A 56 -18.03 9.77 -24.43
CA VAL A 56 -18.54 10.64 -23.36
C VAL A 56 -19.66 11.54 -23.86
N LYS A 57 -19.64 11.93 -25.15
CA LYS A 57 -20.78 12.57 -25.83
C LYS A 57 -22.00 11.64 -25.89
N LEU A 58 -21.80 10.36 -26.25
CA LEU A 58 -22.86 9.35 -26.22
C LEU A 58 -23.39 9.10 -24.80
N TRP A 59 -22.49 9.07 -23.80
CA TRP A 59 -22.88 8.97 -22.38
C TRP A 59 -23.80 10.13 -21.99
N LYS A 60 -23.45 11.38 -22.35
CA LYS A 60 -24.29 12.55 -22.06
C LYS A 60 -25.65 12.49 -22.76
N GLU A 61 -25.69 12.02 -24.01
CA GLU A 61 -26.94 11.79 -24.75
C GLU A 61 -27.85 10.79 -24.01
N PHE A 62 -27.30 9.69 -23.52
CA PHE A 62 -28.06 8.70 -22.74
C PHE A 62 -28.43 9.20 -21.34
N ASP A 63 -27.60 10.02 -20.68
CA ASP A 63 -27.93 10.69 -19.41
C ASP A 63 -29.11 11.65 -19.53
N ASP A 64 -29.17 12.42 -20.61
CA ASP A 64 -30.26 13.38 -20.86
C ASP A 64 -31.52 12.70 -21.42
N GLY A 65 -31.35 11.59 -22.13
CA GLY A 65 -32.40 10.74 -22.71
C GLY A 65 -32.79 9.56 -21.81
N VAL A 66 -32.34 8.35 -22.14
CA VAL A 66 -32.84 7.10 -21.56
C VAL A 66 -32.64 6.98 -20.04
N PHE A 67 -31.50 7.42 -19.49
CA PHE A 67 -31.25 7.32 -18.04
C PHE A 67 -32.04 8.35 -17.23
N LYS A 68 -32.52 9.43 -17.86
CA LYS A 68 -33.47 10.39 -17.27
C LYS A 68 -34.88 9.79 -17.09
N LEU A 69 -35.21 8.71 -17.80
CA LEU A 69 -36.51 8.03 -17.69
C LEU A 69 -36.59 7.13 -16.45
N PRO A 70 -37.78 7.05 -15.80
CA PRO A 70 -38.10 6.01 -14.82
C PRO A 70 -37.77 4.60 -15.33
N LYS A 71 -37.26 3.72 -14.45
CA LYS A 71 -36.65 2.43 -14.83
C LYS A 71 -37.60 1.52 -15.62
N ASP A 72 -38.90 1.57 -15.32
CA ASP A 72 -40.00 0.91 -16.01
C ASP A 72 -40.13 1.32 -17.49
N LYS A 73 -39.85 2.59 -17.83
CA LYS A 73 -40.02 3.13 -19.20
C LYS A 73 -38.79 2.94 -20.09
N ARG A 74 -37.62 2.66 -19.49
CA ARG A 74 -36.35 2.51 -20.22
C ARG A 74 -36.39 1.38 -21.25
N ALA A 75 -36.94 0.23 -20.88
CA ALA A 75 -37.00 -0.94 -21.77
C ALA A 75 -37.83 -0.68 -23.05
N ALA A 76 -38.96 0.03 -22.92
CA ALA A 76 -39.77 0.42 -24.08
C ALA A 76 -39.04 1.41 -25.00
N TRP A 77 -38.44 2.47 -24.42
CA TRP A 77 -37.65 3.46 -25.16
C TRP A 77 -36.47 2.83 -25.93
N LEU A 78 -35.81 1.84 -25.32
CA LEU A 78 -34.73 1.06 -25.93
C LEU A 78 -35.21 0.09 -27.01
N GLY A 79 -36.44 -0.41 -26.91
CA GLY A 79 -37.10 -1.19 -27.95
C GLY A 79 -37.33 -0.36 -29.22
N GLU A 80 -37.94 0.82 -29.06
CA GLU A 80 -38.20 1.77 -30.17
C GLU A 80 -36.91 2.20 -30.90
N ARG A 81 -35.81 2.40 -30.18
CA ARG A 81 -34.53 2.94 -30.72
C ARG A 81 -33.42 1.90 -30.82
N ARG A 82 -33.77 0.61 -30.84
CA ARG A 82 -32.81 -0.50 -30.75
C ARG A 82 -31.66 -0.40 -31.76
N ALA A 83 -31.98 -0.18 -33.04
CA ALA A 83 -30.99 -0.06 -34.11
C ALA A 83 -30.09 1.19 -33.96
N GLU A 84 -30.67 2.32 -33.55
CA GLU A 84 -29.95 3.58 -33.30
C GLU A 84 -28.94 3.44 -32.15
N VAL A 85 -29.38 2.87 -31.03
CA VAL A 85 -28.56 2.63 -29.84
C VAL A 85 -27.43 1.64 -30.15
N ILE A 86 -27.73 0.54 -30.85
CA ILE A 86 -26.71 -0.45 -31.27
C ILE A 86 -25.68 0.18 -32.20
N ALA A 87 -26.10 0.98 -33.19
CA ALA A 87 -25.19 1.67 -34.10
C ALA A 87 -24.28 2.66 -33.36
N LYS A 88 -24.83 3.44 -32.43
CA LYS A 88 -24.07 4.37 -31.59
C LYS A 88 -23.07 3.66 -30.67
N LEU A 89 -23.47 2.57 -30.00
CA LEU A 89 -22.56 1.76 -29.17
C LEU A 89 -21.40 1.20 -30.00
N ASN A 90 -21.70 0.57 -31.15
CA ASN A 90 -20.69 -0.01 -32.03
C ASN A 90 -19.76 1.05 -32.66
N ARG A 91 -20.25 2.26 -32.92
CA ARG A 91 -19.43 3.36 -33.49
C ARG A 91 -18.61 4.09 -32.44
N ASP A 92 -19.20 4.46 -31.29
CA ASP A 92 -18.69 5.52 -30.42
C ASP A 92 -18.21 5.07 -29.04
N PHE A 93 -18.50 3.84 -28.59
CA PHE A 93 -18.25 3.43 -27.20
C PHE A 93 -17.22 2.29 -27.06
N ALA A 94 -16.51 2.22 -25.94
CA ALA A 94 -15.54 1.15 -25.64
C ALA A 94 -16.20 -0.21 -25.37
N LYS A 95 -17.46 -0.21 -24.92
CA LYS A 95 -18.29 -1.42 -24.87
C LYS A 95 -19.19 -1.47 -26.11
N PRO A 96 -18.81 -2.21 -27.17
CA PRO A 96 -19.68 -2.40 -28.32
C PRO A 96 -20.93 -3.22 -27.94
N TRP A 97 -21.92 -3.21 -28.83
CA TRP A 97 -23.00 -4.18 -28.77
C TRP A 97 -22.46 -5.59 -29.04
N PHE A 98 -22.88 -6.57 -28.23
CA PHE A 98 -22.37 -7.93 -28.35
C PHE A 98 -22.83 -8.61 -29.65
N GLY A 99 -24.13 -8.52 -29.99
CA GLY A 99 -24.77 -9.22 -31.11
C GLY A 99 -24.06 -9.03 -32.45
N TRP A 100 -23.43 -10.09 -32.97
CA TRP A 100 -22.56 -10.07 -34.14
C TRP A 100 -22.49 -11.45 -34.79
N LYS A 101 -22.35 -11.50 -36.11
CA LYS A 101 -22.17 -12.72 -36.89
C LYS A 101 -20.81 -12.79 -37.60
N LYS A 102 -20.36 -14.00 -37.93
CA LYS A 102 -19.06 -14.28 -38.57
C LYS A 102 -18.79 -13.45 -39.83
N ASP A 103 -19.82 -13.15 -40.60
CA ASP A 103 -19.80 -12.33 -41.83
C ASP A 103 -19.60 -10.82 -41.57
N GLY A 104 -19.71 -10.37 -40.32
CA GLY A 104 -19.70 -8.96 -39.93
C GLY A 104 -21.08 -8.39 -39.58
N THR A 105 -22.17 -9.11 -39.86
CA THR A 105 -23.55 -8.65 -39.63
C THR A 105 -23.82 -8.41 -38.14
N VAL A 106 -24.51 -7.32 -37.84
CA VAL A 106 -24.92 -6.97 -36.47
C VAL A 106 -26.36 -7.42 -36.25
N VAL A 107 -26.59 -8.29 -35.27
CA VAL A 107 -27.92 -8.83 -34.94
C VAL A 107 -28.58 -8.13 -33.77
N GLY A 108 -29.91 -8.10 -33.78
CA GLY A 108 -30.72 -7.41 -32.77
C GLY A 108 -30.78 -8.13 -31.42
N ASP A 109 -30.50 -9.43 -31.36
CA ASP A 109 -30.47 -10.23 -30.15
C ASP A 109 -29.36 -11.29 -30.21
N ILE A 110 -28.89 -11.77 -29.05
CA ILE A 110 -27.87 -12.84 -29.00
C ILE A 110 -28.46 -14.22 -29.32
N ALA A 111 -29.79 -14.37 -29.26
CA ALA A 111 -30.48 -15.56 -29.77
C ALA A 111 -30.33 -15.75 -31.29
N ASP A 112 -30.03 -14.68 -32.03
CA ASP A 112 -29.84 -14.73 -33.49
C ASP A 112 -28.44 -15.24 -33.87
N MET A 113 -27.54 -15.46 -32.90
CA MET A 113 -26.16 -15.96 -33.06
C MET A 113 -26.08 -17.48 -32.85
N THR A 114 -25.11 -18.14 -33.48
CA THR A 114 -24.74 -19.53 -33.13
C THR A 114 -23.84 -19.58 -31.88
N TYR A 115 -23.72 -20.74 -31.24
CA TYR A 115 -22.87 -20.88 -30.03
C TYR A 115 -21.40 -20.59 -30.32
N GLU A 116 -20.92 -20.94 -31.53
CA GLU A 116 -19.60 -20.55 -32.02
C GLU A 116 -19.46 -19.04 -32.21
N GLU A 117 -20.44 -18.37 -32.81
CA GLU A 117 -20.44 -16.91 -32.96
C GLU A 117 -20.35 -16.20 -31.61
N VAL A 118 -21.02 -16.73 -30.57
CA VAL A 118 -20.91 -16.21 -29.19
C VAL A 118 -19.49 -16.40 -28.63
N VAL A 119 -18.91 -17.60 -28.74
CA VAL A 119 -17.54 -17.85 -28.24
C VAL A 119 -16.50 -16.97 -28.95
N LEU A 120 -16.55 -16.88 -30.28
CA LEU A 120 -15.66 -16.03 -31.07
C LEU A 120 -15.83 -14.56 -30.72
N ARG A 121 -17.08 -14.11 -30.47
CA ARG A 121 -17.38 -12.74 -30.06
C ARG A 121 -16.91 -12.41 -28.65
N MET A 122 -16.98 -13.35 -27.70
CA MET A 122 -16.38 -13.20 -26.37
C MET A 122 -14.87 -12.99 -26.50
N VAL A 123 -14.15 -13.92 -27.14
CA VAL A 123 -12.69 -13.86 -27.30
C VAL A 123 -12.23 -12.58 -27.98
N ARG A 124 -12.90 -12.18 -29.07
CA ARG A 124 -12.62 -10.92 -29.79
C ARG A 124 -12.74 -9.65 -28.92
N LEU A 125 -13.40 -9.72 -27.77
CA LEU A 125 -13.64 -8.59 -26.86
C LEU A 125 -12.93 -8.74 -25.51
N ILE A 126 -12.17 -9.82 -25.27
CA ILE A 126 -11.42 -10.06 -24.02
C ILE A 126 -9.95 -10.50 -24.21
N TYR A 127 -9.52 -10.78 -25.45
CA TYR A 127 -8.16 -11.23 -25.77
C TYR A 127 -7.46 -10.25 -26.69
N VAL A 128 -6.34 -9.71 -26.22
CA VAL A 128 -5.54 -8.66 -26.89
C VAL A 128 -4.51 -9.34 -27.78
N ALA A 129 -4.95 -9.75 -28.97
CA ALA A 129 -4.23 -10.71 -29.82
C ALA A 129 -2.76 -10.35 -30.14
N ARG A 130 -2.44 -9.05 -30.29
CA ARG A 130 -1.06 -8.56 -30.56
C ARG A 130 -0.09 -8.64 -29.37
N GLU A 131 -0.61 -8.78 -28.16
CA GLU A 131 0.14 -8.88 -26.91
C GLU A 131 0.01 -10.28 -26.29
N GLU A 132 -0.67 -11.20 -26.98
CA GLU A 132 -0.96 -12.57 -26.56
C GLU A 132 -1.51 -12.70 -25.12
N ARG A 133 -2.27 -11.70 -24.66
CA ARG A 133 -2.81 -11.62 -23.30
C ARG A 133 -4.32 -11.49 -23.25
N LEU A 134 -4.87 -11.84 -22.10
CA LEU A 134 -6.25 -11.56 -21.73
C LEU A 134 -6.36 -10.18 -21.08
N VAL A 135 -7.54 -9.56 -21.20
CA VAL A 135 -7.90 -8.33 -20.45
C VAL A 135 -7.99 -8.62 -18.95
N ASP A 136 -8.54 -9.78 -18.57
CA ASP A 136 -8.66 -10.20 -17.17
C ASP A 136 -8.92 -11.72 -17.07
N LEU A 137 -8.34 -12.38 -16.07
CA LEU A 137 -8.47 -13.84 -15.86
C LEU A 137 -9.90 -14.27 -15.51
N SER A 138 -10.72 -13.40 -14.91
CA SER A 138 -12.13 -13.71 -14.62
C SER A 138 -12.99 -13.67 -15.90
N LEU A 139 -12.62 -12.88 -16.91
CA LEU A 139 -13.26 -12.89 -18.24
C LEU A 139 -12.87 -14.12 -19.07
N ARG A 140 -11.64 -14.62 -18.90
CA ARG A 140 -11.24 -15.95 -19.40
C ARG A 140 -12.10 -17.05 -18.76
N ASN A 141 -12.25 -17.01 -17.43
CA ASN A 141 -13.06 -17.99 -16.71
C ASN A 141 -14.55 -17.91 -17.09
N LEU A 142 -15.11 -16.71 -17.33
CA LEU A 142 -16.45 -16.52 -17.91
C LEU A 142 -16.61 -17.23 -19.26
N THR A 143 -15.60 -17.14 -20.12
CA THR A 143 -15.58 -17.83 -21.42
C THR A 143 -15.45 -19.34 -21.26
N GLY A 144 -14.73 -19.80 -20.24
CA GLY A 144 -14.65 -21.20 -19.87
C GLY A 144 -15.98 -21.78 -19.36
N ASP A 145 -16.67 -21.05 -18.47
CA ASP A 145 -18.02 -21.42 -18.00
C ASP A 145 -19.02 -21.47 -19.17
N TRP A 146 -18.95 -20.52 -20.10
CA TRP A 146 -19.76 -20.54 -21.31
C TRP A 146 -19.42 -21.75 -22.20
N LEU A 147 -18.15 -22.05 -22.44
CA LEU A 147 -17.72 -23.23 -23.21
C LEU A 147 -18.17 -24.55 -22.56
N ARG A 148 -18.12 -24.66 -21.22
CA ARG A 148 -18.72 -25.79 -20.49
C ARG A 148 -20.23 -25.88 -20.74
N ARG A 149 -20.95 -24.76 -20.84
CA ARG A 149 -22.37 -24.76 -21.17
C ARG A 149 -22.65 -25.20 -22.62
N VAL A 150 -21.81 -24.82 -23.58
CA VAL A 150 -21.89 -25.36 -24.96
C VAL A 150 -21.64 -26.87 -24.95
N GLU A 151 -20.64 -27.33 -24.20
CA GLU A 151 -20.30 -28.74 -24.04
C GLU A 151 -21.47 -29.56 -23.47
N GLU A 152 -22.09 -29.08 -22.38
CA GLU A 152 -23.33 -29.66 -21.80
C GLU A 152 -24.46 -29.79 -22.83
N ARG A 153 -24.64 -28.77 -23.69
CA ARG A 153 -25.72 -28.74 -24.69
C ARG A 153 -25.52 -29.74 -25.82
N PHE A 154 -24.28 -29.96 -26.27
CA PHE A 154 -23.98 -30.76 -27.47
C PHE A 154 -23.37 -32.15 -27.19
N ALA A 155 -22.83 -32.43 -26.00
CA ALA A 155 -22.18 -33.70 -25.69
C ALA A 155 -23.08 -34.94 -25.90
N GLY A 156 -24.38 -34.81 -25.61
CA GLY A 156 -25.35 -35.90 -25.75
C GLY A 156 -25.80 -36.21 -27.18
N VAL A 157 -25.57 -35.30 -28.15
CA VAL A 157 -26.10 -35.44 -29.52
C VAL A 157 -25.38 -36.55 -30.30
N ASN A 158 -24.06 -36.68 -30.10
CA ASN A 158 -23.24 -37.73 -30.71
C ASN A 158 -23.19 -39.00 -29.83
N GLY A 159 -24.35 -39.56 -29.50
CA GLY A 159 -24.52 -40.81 -28.74
C GLY A 159 -24.46 -40.66 -27.20
N GLY A 160 -25.20 -41.53 -26.51
CA GLY A 160 -25.38 -41.49 -25.05
C GLY A 160 -24.26 -42.16 -24.26
N GLY A 161 -23.80 -41.49 -23.19
CA GLY A 161 -22.82 -41.99 -22.23
C GLY A 161 -22.10 -40.85 -21.52
N PRO A 162 -21.51 -41.06 -20.32
CA PRO A 162 -20.69 -40.05 -19.67
C PRO A 162 -19.46 -39.73 -20.52
N LYS A 163 -19.30 -38.46 -20.91
CA LYS A 163 -18.14 -37.95 -21.65
C LYS A 163 -17.34 -37.03 -20.75
N ALA A 164 -16.01 -37.18 -20.76
CA ALA A 164 -15.14 -36.23 -20.07
C ALA A 164 -15.16 -34.89 -20.83
N SER A 165 -15.10 -33.79 -20.08
CA SER A 165 -14.97 -32.44 -20.66
C SER A 165 -13.69 -32.34 -21.48
N ILE A 166 -13.72 -31.67 -22.64
CA ILE A 166 -12.51 -31.31 -23.37
C ILE A 166 -11.87 -30.05 -22.79
N LEU A 167 -12.64 -29.17 -22.15
CA LEU A 167 -12.12 -28.03 -21.39
C LEU A 167 -11.75 -28.44 -19.95
N GLN A 168 -10.70 -29.24 -19.80
CA GLN A 168 -10.24 -29.72 -18.47
C GLN A 168 -9.74 -28.60 -17.56
N SER A 169 -9.09 -27.55 -18.10
CA SER A 169 -8.61 -26.39 -17.36
C SER A 169 -8.85 -25.10 -18.14
N TYR A 170 -9.20 -24.01 -17.44
CA TYR A 170 -9.35 -22.70 -18.08
C TYR A 170 -8.03 -22.08 -18.53
N SER A 171 -6.88 -22.64 -18.14
CA SER A 171 -5.58 -22.28 -18.75
C SER A 171 -5.48 -22.65 -20.24
N SER A 172 -6.31 -23.58 -20.73
CA SER A 172 -6.45 -23.86 -22.18
C SER A 172 -7.04 -22.67 -22.96
N LEU A 173 -7.50 -21.62 -22.28
CA LEU A 173 -8.00 -20.38 -22.87
C LEU A 173 -7.03 -19.19 -22.69
N ASP A 174 -5.80 -19.43 -22.20
CA ASP A 174 -4.76 -18.40 -22.13
C ASP A 174 -4.24 -18.00 -23.52
N LYS A 175 -4.28 -18.93 -24.49
CA LYS A 175 -4.19 -18.67 -25.94
C LYS A 175 -5.36 -19.36 -26.66
N PRO A 176 -6.52 -18.72 -26.78
CA PRO A 176 -7.78 -19.42 -26.99
C PRO A 176 -8.04 -19.96 -28.41
N GLN A 177 -7.35 -19.45 -29.45
CA GLN A 177 -7.59 -19.79 -30.86
C GLN A 177 -7.55 -21.31 -31.14
N GLU A 178 -6.42 -21.97 -30.85
CA GLU A 178 -6.23 -23.40 -31.16
C GLU A 178 -7.24 -24.29 -30.42
N PHE A 179 -7.52 -23.95 -29.16
CA PHE A 179 -8.51 -24.67 -28.36
C PHE A 179 -9.92 -24.53 -28.93
N ILE A 180 -10.34 -23.32 -29.33
CA ILE A 180 -11.66 -23.06 -29.90
C ILE A 180 -11.84 -23.78 -31.23
N GLU A 181 -10.83 -23.77 -32.10
CA GLU A 181 -10.86 -24.56 -33.33
C GLU A 181 -11.07 -26.06 -33.07
N SER A 182 -10.35 -26.62 -32.08
CA SER A 182 -10.50 -28.03 -31.68
C SER A 182 -11.89 -28.31 -31.07
N PHE A 183 -12.39 -27.37 -30.27
CA PHE A 183 -13.70 -27.45 -29.62
C PHE A 183 -14.84 -27.54 -30.64
N PHE A 184 -14.87 -26.65 -31.64
CA PHE A 184 -15.94 -26.67 -32.65
C PHE A 184 -15.78 -27.76 -33.72
N LYS A 185 -14.55 -28.27 -33.95
CA LYS A 185 -14.35 -29.53 -34.69
C LYS A 185 -14.93 -30.74 -33.93
N THR A 186 -15.00 -30.68 -32.59
CA THR A 186 -15.61 -31.72 -31.74
C THR A 186 -17.14 -31.61 -31.64
N TYR A 187 -17.67 -30.38 -31.65
CA TYR A 187 -19.11 -30.07 -31.55
C TYR A 187 -19.61 -29.29 -32.79
N PRO A 188 -19.60 -29.88 -34.00
CA PRO A 188 -19.89 -29.15 -35.25
C PRO A 188 -21.29 -28.52 -35.29
N LEU A 189 -22.31 -29.15 -34.69
CA LEU A 189 -23.67 -28.60 -34.63
C LEU A 189 -23.75 -27.27 -33.85
N ALA A 190 -22.79 -26.98 -32.97
CA ALA A 190 -22.70 -25.70 -32.26
C ALA A 190 -22.25 -24.53 -33.18
N THR A 191 -21.76 -24.83 -34.39
CA THR A 191 -21.44 -23.85 -35.44
C THR A 191 -22.69 -23.45 -36.25
N GLU A 192 -23.71 -24.31 -36.30
CA GLU A 192 -24.93 -24.15 -37.09
C GLU A 192 -26.14 -23.71 -36.24
N GLN A 193 -26.28 -24.28 -35.04
CA GLN A 193 -27.46 -24.08 -34.21
C GLN A 193 -27.43 -22.72 -33.48
N LEU A 194 -28.54 -21.99 -33.56
CA LEU A 194 -28.78 -20.74 -32.82
C LEU A 194 -28.94 -20.96 -31.31
N LEU A 195 -28.67 -19.92 -30.52
CA LEU A 195 -28.76 -19.97 -29.06
C LEU A 195 -30.17 -20.33 -28.55
N ALA A 196 -30.24 -21.33 -27.68
CA ALA A 196 -31.47 -21.67 -26.97
C ALA A 196 -31.81 -20.60 -25.92
N SER A 197 -33.10 -20.40 -25.64
CA SER A 197 -33.58 -19.37 -24.71
C SER A 197 -33.03 -19.52 -23.29
N GLU A 198 -32.85 -20.76 -22.81
CA GLU A 198 -32.27 -21.04 -21.50
C GLU A 198 -30.78 -20.66 -21.46
N ASP A 199 -30.06 -20.85 -22.56
CA ASP A 199 -28.62 -20.60 -22.63
C ASP A 199 -28.33 -19.11 -22.85
N LYS A 200 -29.19 -18.39 -23.57
CA LYS A 200 -29.24 -16.93 -23.54
C LYS A 200 -29.47 -16.39 -22.13
N ALA A 201 -30.40 -16.97 -21.37
CA ALA A 201 -30.65 -16.56 -19.98
C ALA A 201 -29.43 -16.85 -19.08
N TYR A 202 -28.81 -18.02 -19.24
CA TYR A 202 -27.57 -18.38 -18.56
C TYR A 202 -26.42 -17.41 -18.88
N PHE A 203 -26.17 -17.12 -20.17
CA PHE A 203 -25.14 -16.18 -20.63
C PHE A 203 -25.27 -14.80 -19.98
N LEU A 204 -26.50 -14.26 -19.93
CA LEU A 204 -26.78 -12.98 -19.30
C LEU A 204 -26.55 -13.02 -17.78
N ALA A 205 -26.92 -14.12 -17.12
CA ALA A 205 -26.69 -14.31 -15.68
C ALA A 205 -25.19 -14.40 -15.32
N ILE A 206 -24.40 -15.20 -16.06
CA ILE A 206 -22.95 -15.29 -15.81
C ILE A 206 -22.23 -13.99 -16.15
N SER A 207 -22.70 -13.23 -17.15
CA SER A 207 -22.17 -11.90 -17.50
C SER A 207 -22.38 -10.82 -16.42
N GLN A 208 -23.22 -11.06 -15.41
CA GLN A 208 -23.42 -10.17 -14.25
C GLN A 208 -22.83 -10.69 -12.94
N ARG A 209 -22.12 -11.82 -12.93
CA ARG A 209 -21.71 -12.53 -11.70
C ARG A 209 -20.87 -11.64 -10.76
N PRO A 210 -21.21 -11.54 -9.46
CA PRO A 210 -20.37 -10.88 -8.46
C PRO A 210 -18.97 -11.49 -8.35
N GLY A 211 -17.96 -10.67 -8.07
CA GLY A 211 -16.56 -11.10 -7.95
C GLY A 211 -15.80 -11.25 -9.28
N GLN A 212 -16.48 -11.08 -10.41
CA GLN A 212 -15.89 -11.05 -11.76
C GLN A 212 -15.69 -9.60 -12.23
N LYS A 213 -14.72 -9.35 -13.11
CA LYS A 213 -14.64 -8.09 -13.86
C LYS A 213 -15.91 -7.93 -14.72
N PRO A 214 -16.56 -6.75 -14.75
CA PRO A 214 -17.69 -6.50 -15.64
C PRO A 214 -17.31 -6.70 -17.11
N VAL A 215 -18.23 -7.23 -17.90
CA VAL A 215 -17.99 -7.53 -19.32
C VAL A 215 -17.69 -6.25 -20.13
N SER A 216 -16.80 -6.40 -21.11
CA SER A 216 -16.34 -5.36 -22.05
C SER A 216 -17.35 -5.02 -23.15
N PHE A 217 -18.63 -5.35 -22.97
CA PHE A 217 -19.66 -5.27 -24.02
C PHE A 217 -21.07 -5.08 -23.45
N ILE A 218 -22.01 -4.71 -24.31
CA ILE A 218 -23.44 -4.63 -23.99
C ILE A 218 -24.16 -5.86 -24.59
N PRO A 219 -24.61 -6.84 -23.77
CA PRO A 219 -25.24 -8.06 -24.28
C PRO A 219 -26.77 -7.96 -24.44
N ILE A 220 -27.41 -6.97 -23.81
CA ILE A 220 -28.86 -6.74 -23.87
C ILE A 220 -29.19 -5.26 -23.67
N LEU A 221 -30.25 -4.78 -24.31
CA LEU A 221 -30.87 -3.49 -23.99
C LEU A 221 -32.13 -3.76 -23.14
N ASP A 222 -31.98 -3.65 -21.83
CA ASP A 222 -33.02 -3.92 -20.84
C ASP A 222 -33.17 -2.77 -19.82
N ALA A 223 -33.99 -2.95 -18.78
CA ALA A 223 -34.14 -1.98 -17.70
C ALA A 223 -32.83 -1.72 -16.91
N ASN A 224 -31.82 -2.59 -17.04
CA ASN A 224 -30.51 -2.48 -16.41
C ASN A 224 -29.41 -1.97 -17.35
N PHE A 225 -29.76 -1.49 -18.56
CA PHE A 225 -28.83 -0.93 -19.55
C PHE A 225 -27.85 0.11 -18.98
N GLU A 226 -28.27 0.91 -17.99
CA GLU A 226 -27.38 1.87 -17.31
C GLU A 226 -26.19 1.20 -16.60
N VAL A 227 -26.42 0.05 -15.96
CA VAL A 227 -25.36 -0.74 -15.29
C VAL A 227 -24.44 -1.36 -16.33
N TRP A 228 -25.00 -1.98 -17.39
CA TRP A 228 -24.21 -2.53 -18.50
C TRP A 228 -23.31 -1.45 -19.14
N PHE A 229 -23.83 -0.24 -19.32
CA PHE A 229 -23.12 0.89 -19.91
C PHE A 229 -22.06 1.48 -18.97
N LYS A 230 -22.44 1.98 -17.80
CA LYS A 230 -21.59 2.84 -16.94
C LYS A 230 -20.54 2.10 -16.10
N LYS A 231 -20.84 0.88 -15.64
CA LYS A 231 -20.04 0.12 -14.65
C LYS A 231 -18.65 -0.23 -15.18
N ASP A 232 -17.59 0.03 -14.40
CA ASP A 232 -16.19 -0.24 -14.77
C ASP A 232 -15.79 0.29 -16.17
N SER A 233 -16.07 1.57 -16.41
CA SER A 233 -15.81 2.25 -17.70
C SER A 233 -14.46 2.99 -17.78
N LEU A 234 -13.60 2.87 -16.76
CA LEU A 234 -12.40 3.70 -16.62
C LEU A 234 -11.11 3.04 -17.13
N TRP A 235 -10.90 1.75 -16.83
CA TRP A 235 -9.65 1.02 -17.11
C TRP A 235 -9.22 1.06 -18.59
N ALA A 236 -10.18 1.13 -19.53
CA ALA A 236 -9.89 1.22 -20.97
C ALA A 236 -9.19 2.54 -21.38
N ALA A 237 -9.16 3.57 -20.53
CA ALA A 237 -8.35 4.77 -20.74
C ALA A 237 -6.86 4.59 -20.39
N GLU A 238 -6.53 3.53 -19.64
CA GLU A 238 -5.17 3.12 -19.31
C GLU A 238 -4.72 1.97 -20.22
N ASP A 239 -5.60 0.99 -20.45
CA ASP A 239 -5.43 -0.09 -21.42
C ASP A 239 -6.25 0.21 -22.70
N ILE A 240 -5.81 1.22 -23.45
CA ILE A 240 -6.37 1.51 -24.79
C ILE A 240 -6.15 0.32 -25.74
N GLU A 241 -5.12 -0.48 -25.48
CA GLU A 241 -4.69 -1.55 -26.37
C GLU A 241 -5.67 -2.73 -26.37
N ALA A 242 -6.47 -2.88 -25.31
CA ALA A 242 -7.60 -3.80 -25.21
C ALA A 242 -8.92 -3.30 -25.84
N VAL A 243 -9.00 -2.04 -26.28
CA VAL A 243 -10.18 -1.54 -27.02
C VAL A 243 -10.15 -2.13 -28.43
N PHE A 244 -11.27 -2.70 -28.88
CA PHE A 244 -11.28 -3.62 -30.04
C PHE A 244 -10.81 -3.03 -31.38
N ASP A 245 -10.82 -1.70 -31.52
CA ASP A 245 -10.27 -0.93 -32.64
C ASP A 245 -9.32 0.20 -32.19
N GLN A 246 -8.92 0.19 -30.91
CA GLN A 246 -7.89 1.05 -30.31
C GLN A 246 -8.20 2.56 -30.34
N ASP A 247 -9.43 2.97 -30.68
CA ASP A 247 -9.77 4.39 -30.87
C ASP A 247 -9.93 5.12 -29.51
N PRO A 248 -9.09 6.12 -29.18
CA PRO A 248 -9.20 6.89 -27.93
C PRO A 248 -10.50 7.71 -27.84
N GLN A 249 -11.26 7.87 -28.93
CA GLN A 249 -12.59 8.45 -28.89
C GLN A 249 -13.66 7.53 -28.26
N ARG A 250 -13.34 6.26 -28.01
CA ARG A 250 -14.23 5.30 -27.34
C ARG A 250 -14.13 5.28 -25.82
N VAL A 251 -13.09 5.88 -25.24
CA VAL A 251 -12.76 5.71 -23.82
C VAL A 251 -13.19 6.91 -22.97
N CYS A 252 -13.26 6.68 -21.65
CA CYS A 252 -13.81 7.63 -20.68
C CYS A 252 -12.74 8.18 -19.72
N ILE A 253 -11.76 8.90 -20.28
CA ILE A 253 -10.68 9.56 -19.52
C ILE A 253 -11.29 10.56 -18.52
N LEU A 254 -10.99 10.45 -17.23
CA LEU A 254 -11.32 11.46 -16.21
C LEU A 254 -10.41 12.68 -16.40
N GLN A 255 -10.94 13.90 -16.43
CA GLN A 255 -10.08 15.08 -16.45
C GLN A 255 -10.78 16.36 -15.96
N GLY A 256 -10.08 17.15 -15.14
CA GLY A 256 -10.57 18.40 -14.56
C GLY A 256 -10.36 19.60 -15.50
N PRO A 257 -11.40 20.42 -15.79
CA PRO A 257 -11.35 21.41 -16.86
C PRO A 257 -10.32 22.52 -16.64
N VAL A 258 -10.26 23.11 -15.43
CA VAL A 258 -9.30 24.20 -15.14
C VAL A 258 -7.85 23.73 -15.23
N THR A 259 -7.57 22.45 -15.02
CA THR A 259 -6.21 21.91 -14.95
C THR A 259 -5.62 21.57 -16.33
N VAL A 260 -6.42 21.12 -17.31
CA VAL A 260 -5.86 20.54 -18.55
C VAL A 260 -5.14 21.56 -19.46
N LYS A 261 -5.46 22.86 -19.39
CA LYS A 261 -4.62 23.93 -19.98
C LYS A 261 -3.17 24.01 -19.45
N HIS A 262 -2.89 23.40 -18.30
CA HIS A 262 -1.55 23.33 -17.70
C HIS A 262 -0.86 21.98 -18.00
N CYS A 263 -1.49 21.09 -18.76
CA CYS A 263 -0.94 19.81 -19.23
C CYS A 263 -0.39 19.94 -20.66
N THR A 264 0.56 20.86 -20.86
CA THR A 264 1.11 21.21 -22.19
C THR A 264 2.24 20.31 -22.68
N VAL A 265 2.76 19.43 -21.82
CA VAL A 265 3.82 18.46 -22.13
C VAL A 265 3.31 17.06 -21.79
N LYS A 266 3.48 16.11 -22.71
CA LYS A 266 3.23 14.67 -22.51
C LYS A 266 4.54 14.00 -22.11
N ASP A 267 4.47 12.96 -21.27
CA ASP A 267 5.61 12.13 -20.85
C ASP A 267 6.71 12.92 -20.11
N GLU A 268 6.31 14.00 -19.43
CA GLU A 268 7.16 14.72 -18.48
C GLU A 268 7.30 13.85 -17.20
N PRO A 269 8.51 13.60 -16.66
CA PRO A 269 8.65 12.84 -15.43
C PRO A 269 7.95 13.52 -14.24
N ILE A 270 7.21 12.75 -13.44
CA ILE A 270 6.45 13.27 -12.29
C ILE A 270 7.32 14.01 -11.29
N LYS A 271 8.57 13.56 -11.12
CA LYS A 271 9.58 14.24 -10.32
C LYS A 271 9.85 15.65 -10.85
N ASP A 272 10.15 15.78 -12.15
CA ASP A 272 10.52 17.06 -12.74
C ASP A 272 9.33 18.03 -12.76
N MET A 273 8.11 17.53 -12.99
CA MET A 273 6.87 18.30 -12.84
C MET A 273 6.72 18.95 -11.46
N LEU A 274 6.92 18.17 -10.39
CA LEU A 274 6.75 18.64 -9.02
C LEU A 274 7.95 19.49 -8.55
N ASP A 275 9.17 19.14 -8.97
CA ASP A 275 10.38 19.94 -8.71
C ASP A 275 10.32 21.31 -9.40
N ASN A 276 9.80 21.38 -10.63
CA ASN A 276 9.60 22.64 -11.35
C ASN A 276 8.64 23.57 -10.59
N ILE A 277 7.50 23.05 -10.13
CA ILE A 277 6.53 23.80 -9.32
C ILE A 277 7.16 24.23 -7.99
N THR A 278 7.83 23.31 -7.29
CA THR A 278 8.44 23.56 -5.98
C THR A 278 9.55 24.60 -6.07
N SER A 279 10.43 24.50 -7.07
CA SER A 279 11.53 25.46 -7.30
C SER A 279 11.00 26.86 -7.61
N LEU A 280 9.93 26.98 -8.40
CA LEU A 280 9.28 28.26 -8.69
C LEU A 280 8.60 28.87 -7.46
N LEU A 281 8.03 28.06 -6.57
CA LEU A 281 7.46 28.52 -5.30
C LEU A 281 8.55 28.95 -4.32
N VAL A 282 9.64 28.18 -4.20
CA VAL A 282 10.81 28.53 -3.38
C VAL A 282 11.42 29.85 -3.85
N GLN A 283 11.70 30.02 -5.15
CA GLN A 283 12.26 31.27 -5.65
C GLN A 283 11.35 32.47 -5.35
N LYS A 284 10.03 32.34 -5.58
CA LYS A 284 9.06 33.40 -5.25
C LYS A 284 8.98 33.72 -3.76
N LEU A 285 9.30 32.77 -2.88
CA LEU A 285 9.38 32.98 -1.44
C LEU A 285 10.68 33.72 -1.07
N VAL A 286 11.79 33.34 -1.70
CA VAL A 286 13.12 33.95 -1.54
C VAL A 286 13.13 35.41 -2.02
N ASP A 287 12.60 35.67 -3.21
CA ASP A 287 12.44 37.03 -3.77
C ASP A 287 11.60 37.93 -2.85
N ARG A 288 10.54 37.37 -2.25
CA ARG A 288 9.51 38.13 -1.51
C ARG A 288 9.80 38.34 -0.03
N LEU A 289 10.43 37.38 0.64
CA LEU A 289 10.64 37.38 2.10
C LEU A 289 12.12 37.45 2.50
N TYR A 290 13.03 37.12 1.59
CA TYR A 290 14.47 37.04 1.84
C TYR A 290 15.29 37.91 0.87
N ASN A 291 14.64 38.86 0.18
CA ASN A 291 15.24 39.83 -0.75
C ASN A 291 16.09 39.21 -1.89
N GLY A 292 15.78 37.97 -2.30
CA GLY A 292 16.56 37.23 -3.31
C GLY A 292 17.79 36.49 -2.76
N ASP A 293 18.10 36.63 -1.47
CA ASP A 293 19.31 36.09 -0.84
C ASP A 293 19.02 34.80 -0.05
N LEU A 294 19.54 33.69 -0.57
CA LEU A 294 19.41 32.34 0.00
C LEU A 294 20.06 32.19 1.38
N SER A 295 21.02 33.05 1.75
CA SER A 295 21.72 32.96 3.04
C SER A 295 20.86 33.39 4.22
N ASN A 296 19.78 34.15 3.97
CA ASN A 296 18.81 34.55 4.99
C ASN A 296 17.74 33.49 5.27
N ILE A 297 17.72 32.37 4.53
CA ILE A 297 16.80 31.25 4.80
C ILE A 297 17.19 30.59 6.14
N PRO A 298 16.29 30.48 7.15
CA PRO A 298 16.67 29.99 8.47
C PRO A 298 17.13 28.53 8.49
N VAL A 299 18.40 28.32 8.84
CA VAL A 299 19.03 27.01 8.97
C VAL A 299 18.89 26.51 10.41
N GLY A 300 17.78 25.82 10.71
CA GLY A 300 17.55 25.12 11.99
C GLY A 300 17.98 25.92 13.23
N SER A 301 17.31 27.02 13.59
CA SER A 301 16.29 26.89 14.65
C SER A 301 15.38 28.13 14.82
N ARG A 302 14.85 28.72 13.74
CA ARG A 302 13.69 29.66 13.82
C ARG A 302 13.04 29.98 12.46
N PRO A 303 11.88 29.39 12.12
CA PRO A 303 10.93 29.99 11.19
C PRO A 303 10.07 31.01 11.97
N THR A 304 10.26 32.31 11.74
CA THR A 304 9.55 33.35 12.50
C THR A 304 8.16 33.67 11.94
N THR A 305 7.15 32.91 12.37
CA THR A 305 5.76 33.41 12.52
C THR A 305 4.98 32.51 13.47
N ALA A 306 4.37 33.08 14.51
CA ALA A 306 3.37 32.38 15.30
C ALA A 306 2.04 32.31 14.52
N CYS A 307 1.44 31.13 14.44
CA CYS A 307 0.03 31.00 14.06
C CYS A 307 -0.82 31.15 15.32
N ASP A 308 -1.70 32.15 15.37
CA ASP A 308 -2.42 32.57 16.58
C ASP A 308 -3.38 31.48 17.08
N SER A 309 -2.98 30.77 18.14
CA SER A 309 -3.64 29.56 18.66
C SER A 309 -4.87 29.84 19.53
N ARG A 310 -5.60 30.94 19.27
CA ARG A 310 -6.89 31.27 19.91
C ARG A 310 -8.06 30.43 19.39
N ARG A 311 -7.97 29.10 19.45
CA ARG A 311 -9.14 28.19 19.37
C ARG A 311 -8.97 27.05 20.38
N PRO A 312 -9.97 26.76 21.23
CA PRO A 312 -9.91 25.60 22.12
C PRO A 312 -9.77 24.30 21.34
N ARG A 313 -9.02 23.33 21.90
CA ARG A 313 -9.22 21.92 21.53
C ARG A 313 -10.69 21.59 21.85
N ARG A 314 -11.42 21.03 20.87
CA ARG A 314 -12.65 20.30 21.19
C ARG A 314 -12.23 18.94 21.72
N GLU A 315 -12.53 18.69 22.98
CA GLU A 315 -12.48 17.34 23.53
C GLU A 315 -13.55 16.49 22.83
N GLY A 316 -13.12 15.47 22.11
CA GLY A 316 -14.01 14.44 21.60
C GLY A 316 -14.31 13.47 22.73
N ALA A 317 -15.51 13.52 23.31
CA ALA A 317 -15.91 12.58 24.35
C ALA A 317 -16.10 11.17 23.74
N GLU A 318 -15.15 10.28 24.00
CA GLU A 318 -15.25 8.87 23.59
C GLU A 318 -16.26 8.13 24.50
N SER A 319 -17.52 8.07 24.06
CA SER A 319 -18.55 7.26 24.71
C SER A 319 -18.29 5.77 24.45
N ILE A 320 -17.77 5.06 25.45
CA ILE A 320 -17.53 3.62 25.38
C ILE A 320 -18.87 2.88 25.20
N VAL A 321 -19.03 2.16 24.09
CA VAL A 321 -20.12 1.20 23.88
C VAL A 321 -19.52 -0.20 23.82
N GLN A 322 -19.75 -0.99 24.87
CA GLN A 322 -19.38 -2.41 24.90
C GLN A 322 -20.36 -3.24 24.07
N TYR A 323 -19.83 -4.08 23.19
CA TYR A 323 -20.50 -5.32 22.77
C TYR A 323 -19.48 -6.46 22.79
N GLY A 324 -19.77 -7.51 23.57
CA GLY A 324 -19.00 -8.74 23.60
C GLY A 324 -19.59 -9.78 22.65
N GLY A 325 -18.73 -10.58 22.03
CA GLY A 325 -19.14 -11.67 21.14
C GLY A 325 -18.09 -11.96 20.07
N ALA A 326 -17.45 -13.12 20.17
CA ALA A 326 -16.48 -13.62 19.19
C ALA A 326 -16.91 -15.02 18.71
N PRO A 327 -16.36 -15.57 17.62
CA PRO A 327 -15.63 -14.93 16.52
C PRO A 327 -16.25 -15.24 15.13
N THR A 328 -15.90 -14.47 14.09
CA THR A 328 -15.99 -14.99 12.70
C THR A 328 -14.92 -14.35 11.81
N ARG A 329 -14.38 -15.15 10.89
CA ARG A 329 -13.08 -14.90 10.23
C ARG A 329 -13.27 -14.35 8.81
N TRP A 330 -13.13 -13.03 8.65
CA TRP A 330 -13.09 -12.37 7.33
C TRP A 330 -11.83 -11.55 7.17
N VAL A 331 -11.05 -11.82 6.11
CA VAL A 331 -9.79 -11.13 5.82
C VAL A 331 -9.95 -10.27 4.57
N TYR A 332 -10.21 -8.98 4.77
CA TYR A 332 -10.12 -7.98 3.70
C TYR A 332 -8.80 -7.20 3.87
N ARG A 333 -7.87 -7.40 2.92
CA ARG A 333 -6.61 -6.64 2.86
C ARG A 333 -6.76 -5.49 1.86
N PHE A 334 -6.85 -4.26 2.37
CA PHE A 334 -6.48 -3.07 1.62
C PHE A 334 -5.22 -2.46 2.24
N ARG A 335 -4.13 -2.44 1.48
CA ARG A 335 -2.88 -1.72 1.81
C ARG A 335 -2.69 -0.60 0.81
N VAL A 336 -2.91 0.64 1.22
CA VAL A 336 -2.36 1.83 0.56
C VAL A 336 -1.79 2.74 1.64
N ALA A 337 -0.49 2.62 1.88
CA ALA A 337 0.29 3.52 2.72
C ALA A 337 1.41 4.11 1.84
N LEU A 338 1.07 5.21 1.16
CA LEU A 338 1.94 5.86 0.18
C LEU A 338 2.88 6.82 0.90
N SER A 339 4.01 6.31 1.39
CA SER A 339 5.00 7.07 2.18
C SER A 339 6.46 6.71 1.88
N TYR A 340 6.78 6.44 0.60
CA TYR A 340 8.15 6.21 0.13
C TYR A 340 8.35 6.76 -1.28
N LEU A 341 8.93 7.96 -1.40
CA LEU A 341 9.65 8.37 -2.61
C LEU A 341 10.63 9.54 -2.35
N TYR A 342 11.78 9.26 -1.75
CA TYR A 342 13.00 10.06 -1.96
C TYR A 342 14.27 9.21 -1.70
N THR A 343 15.40 9.64 -2.27
CA THR A 343 16.74 9.01 -2.23
C THR A 343 16.92 7.59 -2.83
N TYR A 344 17.07 7.48 -4.18
CA TYR A 344 18.04 6.54 -4.79
C TYR A 344 18.42 6.78 -6.27
N ILE A 345 19.00 7.94 -6.65
CA ILE A 345 19.74 8.07 -7.94
C ILE A 345 20.99 8.94 -7.75
N SER A 346 22.16 8.34 -7.49
CA SER A 346 23.49 8.98 -7.59
C SER A 346 24.69 7.99 -7.63
N SER A 347 24.56 6.83 -8.27
CA SER A 347 25.70 5.88 -8.39
C SER A 347 25.66 4.89 -9.58
N ALA A 348 25.09 5.25 -10.73
CA ALA A 348 25.15 4.41 -11.94
C ALA A 348 25.00 5.21 -13.26
N ALA A 349 26.08 5.79 -13.78
CA ALA A 349 26.07 6.53 -15.06
C ALA A 349 27.44 6.51 -15.78
N GLY A 350 28.01 5.31 -15.97
CA GLY A 350 29.29 5.13 -16.66
C GLY A 350 29.13 4.50 -18.05
N LEU A 351 28.70 5.27 -19.06
CA LEU A 351 28.86 4.96 -20.49
C LEU A 351 28.54 6.21 -21.34
N GLN A 352 29.32 6.44 -22.41
CA GLN A 352 29.22 7.64 -23.26
C GLN A 352 28.66 7.30 -24.66
N SER A 353 27.76 8.13 -25.19
CA SER A 353 27.69 8.42 -26.63
C SER A 353 26.89 9.72 -26.92
N PRO A 354 27.12 10.41 -28.06
CA PRO A 354 26.73 11.80 -28.20
C PRO A 354 25.72 12.07 -29.34
N HIS A 355 24.56 12.64 -29.02
CA HIS A 355 23.74 13.36 -30.00
C HIS A 355 23.38 14.77 -29.50
N ARG A 356 23.48 15.76 -30.40
CA ARG A 356 23.32 17.19 -30.08
C ARG A 356 21.85 17.60 -30.13
N PHE A 357 21.32 18.12 -29.02
CA PHE A 357 20.10 18.94 -29.02
C PHE A 357 20.44 20.43 -29.19
N PRO A 358 19.58 21.24 -29.84
CA PRO A 358 19.82 22.65 -30.07
C PRO A 358 19.52 23.54 -28.85
N ARG A 359 20.38 24.56 -28.68
CA ARG A 359 20.28 25.81 -27.88
C ARG A 359 19.14 25.95 -26.85
N ARG A 360 19.53 26.06 -25.57
CA ARG A 360 18.70 26.60 -24.47
C ARG A 360 18.30 28.06 -24.70
N LEU A 361 17.15 28.45 -24.16
CA LEU A 361 16.87 29.85 -23.81
C LEU A 361 17.56 30.23 -22.47
N PRO A 362 17.96 31.50 -22.25
CA PRO A 362 18.68 31.92 -21.06
C PRO A 362 17.74 32.15 -19.86
N GLY A 363 17.37 31.07 -19.17
CA GLY A 363 16.82 31.12 -17.81
C GLY A 363 17.89 30.76 -16.78
N SER A 364 17.99 31.51 -15.68
CA SER A 364 18.95 31.26 -14.60
C SER A 364 18.56 30.03 -13.78
N ALA A 365 19.03 28.85 -14.21
CA ALA A 365 18.88 27.61 -13.47
C ALA A 365 19.62 27.69 -12.12
N LEU A 366 18.86 27.80 -11.03
CA LEU A 366 19.36 27.80 -9.67
C LEU A 366 20.14 26.51 -9.40
N ARG A 367 21.39 26.64 -8.96
CA ARG A 367 22.16 25.49 -8.48
C ARG A 367 21.65 25.13 -7.09
N THR A 368 21.19 23.89 -6.93
CA THR A 368 20.68 23.37 -5.65
C THR A 368 21.73 23.37 -4.53
N SER A 369 23.03 23.45 -4.86
CA SER A 369 24.16 23.46 -3.91
C SER A 369 24.38 24.79 -3.16
N THR A 370 23.41 25.71 -3.17
CA THR A 370 23.46 27.00 -2.43
C THR A 370 22.31 27.14 -1.43
N ILE A 371 21.43 26.14 -1.35
CA ILE A 371 20.42 26.06 -0.28
C ILE A 371 21.08 25.44 0.96
N PRO A 372 21.04 26.09 2.13
CA PRO A 372 21.61 25.52 3.34
C PRO A 372 20.82 24.30 3.83
N THR A 373 21.53 23.23 4.16
CA THR A 373 20.96 21.96 4.62
C THR A 373 20.66 21.96 6.13
N ILE A 374 19.54 21.34 6.52
CA ILE A 374 19.21 21.04 7.92
C ILE A 374 19.18 19.53 8.15
N ASP A 375 19.40 19.10 9.39
CA ASP A 375 19.59 17.67 9.73
C ASP A 375 18.34 16.82 9.49
N TYR A 376 17.14 17.33 9.83
CA TYR A 376 15.84 16.79 9.40
C TYR A 376 14.71 17.83 9.52
N LEU A 377 13.66 17.69 8.71
CA LEU A 377 12.41 18.44 8.85
C LEU A 377 11.51 17.77 9.89
N SER A 378 11.10 18.54 10.90
CA SER A 378 10.11 18.14 11.92
C SER A 378 9.37 19.37 12.46
N ALA A 379 8.26 19.15 13.16
CA ALA A 379 7.59 20.20 13.92
C ALA A 379 8.55 20.83 14.96
N GLN A 380 8.37 22.11 15.28
CA GLN A 380 9.29 22.78 16.20
C GLN A 380 9.27 22.15 17.61
N PRO A 381 10.45 21.83 18.19
CA PRO A 381 10.60 21.54 19.61
C PRO A 381 9.93 22.60 20.47
N HIS A 382 9.24 22.19 21.54
CA HIS A 382 8.74 23.13 22.54
C HIS A 382 9.78 23.24 23.66
N PRO A 383 10.49 24.37 23.80
CA PRO A 383 11.55 24.49 24.79
C PRO A 383 10.97 24.55 26.21
N LEU A 384 11.00 23.40 26.89
CA LEU A 384 10.70 23.29 28.32
C LEU A 384 11.86 23.94 29.11
N GLY A 385 11.56 25.02 29.84
CA GLY A 385 12.58 25.77 30.58
C GLY A 385 13.02 25.09 31.88
N GLU A 386 14.16 25.48 32.44
CA GLU A 386 14.76 24.87 33.64
C GLU A 386 13.79 24.80 34.85
N GLN A 387 12.99 25.85 35.06
CA GLN A 387 11.96 25.91 36.11
C GLN A 387 10.88 24.83 35.95
N PHE A 388 10.63 24.35 34.74
CA PHE A 388 9.66 23.30 34.46
C PHE A 388 10.18 21.93 34.92
N VAL A 389 11.47 21.62 34.75
CA VAL A 389 12.08 20.35 35.21
C VAL A 389 11.93 20.19 36.72
N ALA A 390 12.17 21.26 37.48
CA ALA A 390 11.94 21.27 38.94
C ALA A 390 10.46 21.06 39.30
N SER A 391 9.52 21.57 38.51
CA SER A 391 8.07 21.39 38.73
C SER A 391 7.60 19.94 38.54
N LEU A 392 8.37 19.11 37.84
CA LEU A 392 8.11 17.67 37.68
C LEU A 392 8.65 16.81 38.85
N GLY A 393 9.25 17.41 39.88
CA GLY A 393 9.87 16.69 40.99
C GLY A 393 11.21 16.01 40.64
N ILE A 394 11.88 16.49 39.58
CA ILE A 394 13.15 15.96 39.08
C ILE A 394 14.29 16.89 39.53
N GLN A 395 15.37 16.32 40.07
CA GLN A 395 16.61 17.07 40.31
C GLN A 395 17.49 17.01 39.06
N GLN A 396 17.95 18.17 38.58
CA GLN A 396 18.85 18.29 37.44
C GLN A 396 20.21 18.81 37.89
N THR A 397 21.28 18.15 37.44
CA THR A 397 22.66 18.56 37.66
C THR A 397 23.33 18.74 36.30
N ILE A 398 23.92 19.92 36.06
CA ILE A 398 24.64 20.24 34.83
C ILE A 398 26.13 20.38 35.17
N SER A 399 26.97 19.66 34.45
CA SER A 399 28.43 19.71 34.52
C SER A 399 29.02 19.95 33.13
N GLU A 400 30.32 20.16 33.02
CA GLU A 400 30.97 20.41 31.73
C GLU A 400 30.93 19.14 30.85
N GLY A 401 30.00 19.12 29.89
CA GLY A 401 29.81 18.01 28.95
C GLY A 401 28.75 16.97 29.36
N GLU A 402 28.15 17.06 30.55
CA GLU A 402 27.17 16.10 31.06
C GLU A 402 25.94 16.79 31.69
N VAL A 403 24.76 16.17 31.52
CA VAL A 403 23.51 16.58 32.17
C VAL A 403 22.90 15.35 32.82
N SER A 404 22.91 15.32 34.15
CA SER A 404 22.31 14.27 34.96
C SER A 404 20.91 14.67 35.43
N TYR A 405 19.97 13.72 35.40
CA TYR A 405 18.62 13.87 35.94
C TYR A 405 18.32 12.76 36.95
N THR A 406 17.91 13.13 38.15
CA THR A 406 17.48 12.20 39.20
C THR A 406 15.98 12.36 39.41
N VAL A 407 15.21 11.32 39.06
CA VAL A 407 13.76 11.24 39.29
C VAL A 407 13.51 10.82 40.74
N GLY A 408 12.58 11.50 41.42
CA GLY A 408 12.16 11.18 42.79
C GLY A 408 11.19 9.99 42.88
N SER A 409 10.39 9.97 43.95
CA SER A 409 9.32 8.97 44.13
C SER A 409 8.12 9.15 43.20
N THR A 410 7.97 10.34 42.59
CA THR A 410 6.94 10.66 41.59
C THR A 410 7.54 10.64 40.19
N VAL A 411 7.00 9.83 39.31
CA VAL A 411 7.42 9.77 37.89
C VAL A 411 6.59 10.77 37.07
N PRO A 412 7.21 11.59 36.18
CA PRO A 412 6.47 12.50 35.30
C PRO A 412 5.66 11.77 34.23
N GLU A 413 4.77 12.49 33.54
CA GLU A 413 4.11 11.96 32.35
C GLU A 413 5.13 11.64 31.25
N THR A 414 5.03 10.44 30.65
CA THR A 414 5.99 9.93 29.67
C THR A 414 6.22 10.86 28.47
N SER A 415 5.17 11.53 27.98
CA SER A 415 5.29 12.44 26.83
C SER A 415 6.16 13.67 27.17
N ILE A 416 5.88 14.27 28.33
CA ILE A 416 6.58 15.42 28.89
C ILE A 416 8.03 15.05 29.23
N TRP A 417 8.26 13.85 29.77
CA TRP A 417 9.59 13.36 30.11
C TRP A 417 10.46 13.12 28.87
N LEU A 418 9.91 12.53 27.82
CA LEU A 418 10.63 12.34 26.54
C LEU A 418 10.94 13.67 25.85
N GLU A 419 10.01 14.64 25.84
CA GLU A 419 10.25 15.99 25.32
C GLU A 419 11.32 16.75 26.14
N THR A 420 11.36 16.53 27.46
CA THR A 420 12.40 17.08 28.36
C THR A 420 13.78 16.49 28.05
N LEU A 421 13.89 15.16 27.92
CA LEU A 421 15.14 14.48 27.57
C LEU A 421 15.62 14.76 26.14
N ALA A 422 14.69 14.97 25.21
CA ALA A 422 15.00 15.36 23.83
C ALA A 422 15.56 16.79 23.72
N GLY A 423 15.15 17.69 24.61
CA GLY A 423 15.63 19.07 24.64
C GLY A 423 15.25 19.91 23.40
N PRO A 424 15.70 21.17 23.31
CA PRO A 424 15.24 22.11 22.28
C PRO A 424 15.93 21.96 20.91
N ARG A 425 16.92 21.07 20.78
CA ARG A 425 17.68 20.89 19.52
C ARG A 425 17.05 19.79 18.66
N GLN A 426 17.07 19.98 17.35
CA GLN A 426 16.70 18.95 16.38
C GLN A 426 17.92 18.05 16.11
N ASP A 427 18.33 17.29 17.12
CA ASP A 427 19.46 16.36 17.07
C ASP A 427 19.03 14.88 17.01
N TRP A 428 20.00 13.95 16.92
CA TRP A 428 19.74 12.51 16.84
C TRP A 428 19.03 11.97 18.09
N LEU A 429 19.27 12.57 19.27
CA LEU A 429 18.65 12.15 20.52
C LEU A 429 17.17 12.53 20.52
N ARG A 430 16.82 13.76 20.11
CA ARG A 430 15.41 14.10 19.85
C ARG A 430 14.78 13.18 18.83
N ALA A 431 15.43 12.92 17.70
CA ALA A 431 14.88 12.04 16.66
C ALA A 431 14.60 10.61 17.18
N LEU A 432 15.44 10.11 18.11
CA LEU A 432 15.25 8.81 18.76
C LEU A 432 14.11 8.83 19.80
N LEU A 433 14.01 9.89 20.61
CA LEU A 433 13.06 9.96 21.74
C LEU A 433 11.66 10.43 21.36
N THR A 434 11.50 11.25 20.29
CA THR A 434 10.20 11.82 19.90
C THR A 434 9.64 11.28 18.58
N SER A 435 10.33 10.35 17.89
CA SER A 435 9.75 9.68 16.72
C SER A 435 8.79 8.58 17.14
N THR A 436 7.54 8.66 16.67
CA THR A 436 6.53 7.62 16.82
C THR A 436 6.74 6.42 15.89
N THR A 437 7.80 6.40 15.08
CA THR A 437 8.06 5.34 14.09
C THR A 437 9.55 5.08 13.90
N ILE A 438 9.94 3.80 13.93
CA ILE A 438 11.30 3.34 13.67
C ILE A 438 11.26 2.40 12.46
N VAL A 439 11.87 2.81 11.35
CA VAL A 439 12.05 1.97 10.17
C VAL A 439 13.04 0.85 10.50
N GLN A 440 12.64 -0.40 10.23
CA GLN A 440 13.46 -1.59 10.55
C GLN A 440 14.31 -2.08 9.36
N GLU A 441 14.00 -1.64 8.14
CA GLU A 441 14.75 -1.96 6.92
C GLU A 441 14.93 -0.69 6.08
N GLY A 442 16.16 -0.19 6.02
CA GLY A 442 16.53 1.05 5.35
C GLY A 442 17.72 1.74 6.03
N PRO A 443 18.54 2.52 5.30
CA PRO A 443 19.69 3.21 5.88
C PRO A 443 19.22 4.35 6.80
N ARG A 444 19.58 4.26 8.08
CA ARG A 444 19.41 5.39 9.01
C ARG A 444 20.44 6.46 8.66
N HIS A 445 19.96 7.63 8.25
CA HIS A 445 20.77 8.83 8.13
C HIS A 445 20.39 9.80 9.24
N ALA A 446 21.36 10.16 10.07
CA ALA A 446 21.26 11.18 11.11
C ALA A 446 22.70 11.59 11.44
N GLU A 447 23.03 12.90 11.43
CA GLU A 447 24.43 13.34 11.50
C GLU A 447 24.77 14.32 12.62
N ARG A 448 26.00 14.13 13.15
CA ARG A 448 26.97 15.13 13.64
C ARG A 448 26.61 16.07 14.80
N ARG A 449 25.35 16.25 15.19
CA ARG A 449 24.96 17.15 16.28
C ARG A 449 24.07 16.42 17.29
N GLY A 450 24.25 16.75 18.57
CA GLY A 450 23.66 16.04 19.72
C GLY A 450 24.71 15.67 20.78
N PRO A 451 24.31 15.00 21.87
CA PRO A 451 25.25 14.38 22.82
C PRO A 451 25.95 13.16 22.19
N THR A 452 27.01 12.66 22.84
CA THR A 452 27.72 11.44 22.40
C THR A 452 27.00 10.16 22.83
N SER A 453 26.36 10.18 24.01
CA SER A 453 25.57 9.07 24.53
C SER A 453 24.43 9.52 25.44
N LEU A 454 23.53 8.58 25.74
CA LEU A 454 22.54 8.62 26.81
C LEU A 454 22.78 7.38 27.69
N SER A 455 22.82 7.52 29.01
CA SER A 455 22.85 6.38 29.95
C SER A 455 21.73 6.50 30.98
N VAL A 456 21.01 5.41 31.22
CA VAL A 456 19.93 5.29 32.20
C VAL A 456 20.40 4.36 33.31
N TYR A 457 20.30 4.82 34.56
CA TYR A 457 20.77 4.10 35.75
C TYR A 457 19.62 3.70 36.67
N GLY A 458 19.83 2.64 37.45
CA GLY A 458 18.83 1.99 38.28
C GLY A 458 18.04 0.92 37.53
N ALA A 459 17.72 -0.18 38.22
CA ALA A 459 16.81 -1.21 37.73
C ALA A 459 16.00 -1.81 38.88
N ALA A 460 14.77 -2.22 38.58
CA ALA A 460 13.99 -3.07 39.46
C ALA A 460 14.65 -4.46 39.54
N ARG A 461 14.80 -5.00 40.74
CA ARG A 461 15.19 -6.39 40.97
C ARG A 461 13.97 -7.15 41.47
N SER A 462 13.76 -8.36 40.99
CA SER A 462 12.81 -9.31 41.58
C SER A 462 13.26 -9.80 42.96
N TYR A 463 14.57 -9.77 43.25
CA TYR A 463 15.14 -10.19 44.52
C TYR A 463 16.43 -9.44 44.89
N GLY A 464 16.62 -9.19 46.18
CA GLY A 464 17.81 -8.54 46.74
C GLY A 464 17.90 -7.02 46.54
N VAL A 465 18.89 -6.41 47.20
CA VAL A 465 19.05 -4.94 47.26
C VAL A 465 19.28 -4.33 45.88
N HIS A 466 18.48 -3.32 45.51
CA HIS A 466 18.67 -2.53 44.30
C HIS A 466 20.04 -1.84 44.29
N LYS A 467 20.67 -1.78 43.12
CA LYS A 467 21.97 -1.09 42.93
C LYS A 467 21.74 0.20 42.15
N PRO A 468 21.82 1.40 42.76
CA PRO A 468 21.59 2.67 42.06
C PRO A 468 22.54 2.90 40.88
N SER A 469 23.80 2.50 41.02
CA SER A 469 24.85 2.58 39.99
C SER A 469 24.70 1.55 38.86
N PHE A 470 23.63 0.76 38.82
CA PHE A 470 23.40 -0.19 37.73
C PHE A 470 22.94 0.54 36.46
N LYS A 471 23.84 0.71 35.49
CA LYS A 471 23.51 1.20 34.14
C LYS A 471 22.56 0.22 33.46
N ALA A 472 21.27 0.51 33.41
CA ALA A 472 20.26 -0.39 32.82
C ALA A 472 20.24 -0.30 31.30
N VAL A 473 20.28 0.93 30.75
CA VAL A 473 20.31 1.19 29.31
C VAL A 473 21.43 2.17 28.98
N GLU A 474 22.11 1.97 27.86
CA GLU A 474 23.00 2.95 27.26
C GLU A 474 22.77 3.02 25.75
N VAL A 475 22.77 4.23 25.22
CA VAL A 475 22.65 4.51 23.80
C VAL A 475 23.84 5.37 23.40
N GLN A 476 24.62 4.92 22.42
CA GLN A 476 25.79 5.62 21.91
C GLN A 476 25.60 5.93 20.42
N TYR A 477 25.96 7.14 20.01
CA TYR A 477 25.93 7.54 18.60
C TYR A 477 27.36 7.47 18.02
N GLU A 478 27.57 6.58 17.06
CA GLU A 478 28.85 6.40 16.38
C GLU A 478 28.94 7.34 15.17
N GLN A 479 29.84 8.33 15.24
CA GLN A 479 29.88 9.44 14.28
C GLN A 479 30.21 9.00 12.85
N ASP A 480 31.15 8.06 12.68
CA ASP A 480 31.63 7.62 11.36
C ASP A 480 30.63 6.73 10.60
N SER A 481 29.72 6.06 11.32
CA SER A 481 28.77 5.11 10.75
C SER A 481 27.31 5.60 10.76
N GLN A 482 27.04 6.71 11.47
CA GLN A 482 25.69 7.23 11.77
C GLN A 482 24.81 6.22 12.54
N ILE A 483 25.43 5.20 13.15
CA ILE A 483 24.71 4.14 13.87
C ILE A 483 24.45 4.56 15.32
N ILE A 484 23.16 4.59 15.67
CA ILE A 484 22.70 4.53 17.06
C ILE A 484 22.86 3.08 17.55
N LYS A 485 23.86 2.83 18.40
CA LYS A 485 24.06 1.57 19.13
C LYS A 485 23.27 1.65 20.43
N SER A 486 22.51 0.61 20.75
CA SER A 486 21.84 0.48 22.06
C SER A 486 22.43 -0.69 22.84
N LEU A 487 22.36 -0.60 24.15
CA LEU A 487 22.94 -1.52 25.12
C LEU A 487 21.95 -1.65 26.28
N CYS A 488 21.66 -2.88 26.68
CA CYS A 488 20.87 -3.22 27.85
C CYS A 488 21.72 -4.15 28.72
N SER A 489 21.93 -3.83 29.98
CA SER A 489 23.00 -4.45 30.77
C SER A 489 22.56 -5.68 31.57
N LYS A 490 23.48 -6.64 31.73
CA LYS A 490 23.30 -7.87 32.52
C LYS A 490 23.42 -7.61 34.03
N ILE A 491 22.45 -8.07 34.82
CA ILE A 491 22.68 -8.31 36.26
C ILE A 491 23.66 -9.49 36.35
N ALA A 492 24.84 -9.24 36.93
CA ALA A 492 26.00 -10.14 36.94
C ALA A 492 26.87 -10.17 35.66
N GLY A 493 27.14 -9.01 35.05
CA GLY A 493 28.56 -8.61 34.99
C GLY A 493 29.31 -8.54 33.67
N VAL A 494 28.68 -8.59 32.49
CA VAL A 494 29.30 -8.17 31.20
C VAL A 494 28.35 -7.25 30.42
N LEU A 495 28.91 -6.35 29.61
CA LEU A 495 28.19 -5.41 28.74
C LEU A 495 28.32 -5.86 27.27
N GLN A 496 27.21 -5.94 26.51
CA GLN A 496 27.25 -6.40 25.11
C GLN A 496 26.26 -5.65 24.20
N TYR A 497 26.76 -5.12 23.08
CA TYR A 497 26.05 -4.18 22.21
C TYR A 497 24.93 -4.81 21.36
N LEU A 498 23.74 -4.20 21.38
CA LEU A 498 22.60 -4.49 20.51
C LEU A 498 22.36 -3.34 19.53
N SER A 499 23.13 -3.33 18.43
CA SER A 499 22.90 -2.38 17.33
C SER A 499 21.53 -2.58 16.68
N ILE A 500 20.80 -1.48 16.49
CA ILE A 500 19.45 -1.44 15.90
C ILE A 500 19.47 -1.02 14.41
N SER A 501 20.64 -0.96 13.77
CA SER A 501 20.78 -0.42 12.40
C SER A 501 20.72 -1.44 11.27
N ASN A 502 20.76 -2.76 11.54
CA ASN A 502 20.81 -3.77 10.48
C ASN A 502 20.01 -5.04 10.86
N SER A 503 18.98 -5.34 10.05
CA SER A 503 18.03 -6.45 10.26
C SER A 503 18.67 -7.82 10.04
N ASN A 504 19.47 -7.98 8.97
CA ASN A 504 20.06 -9.24 8.52
C ASN A 504 20.91 -9.97 9.59
N SER A 505 21.41 -9.25 10.60
CA SER A 505 22.20 -9.79 11.70
C SER A 505 21.58 -9.58 13.09
N ARG A 506 20.37 -9.02 13.18
CA ARG A 506 19.64 -8.77 14.44
C ARG A 506 19.40 -10.06 15.22
N ASN A 507 18.86 -11.09 14.56
CA ASN A 507 18.50 -12.35 15.22
C ASN A 507 19.73 -13.12 15.71
N LYS A 508 20.88 -13.00 15.01
CA LYS A 508 22.15 -13.57 15.48
C LYS A 508 22.64 -12.87 16.76
N ARG A 509 22.67 -11.52 16.79
CA ARG A 509 23.03 -10.75 18.01
C ARG A 509 22.16 -11.07 19.22
N ILE A 510 20.85 -11.30 19.01
CA ILE A 510 19.92 -11.68 20.08
C ILE A 510 20.26 -13.09 20.59
N LYS A 511 20.41 -14.08 19.69
CA LYS A 511 20.83 -15.44 20.09
C LYS A 511 22.20 -15.47 20.78
N GLU A 512 23.17 -14.65 20.35
CA GLU A 512 24.49 -14.54 21.00
C GLU A 512 24.41 -13.95 22.42
N PHE A 513 23.44 -13.07 22.68
CA PHE A 513 23.15 -12.54 24.01
C PHE A 513 22.45 -13.59 24.89
N ASP A 514 21.38 -14.23 24.38
CA ASP A 514 20.62 -15.25 25.11
C ASP A 514 21.50 -16.48 25.44
N TRP A 515 22.39 -16.88 24.52
CA TRP A 515 23.35 -17.96 24.74
C TRP A 515 24.27 -17.68 25.94
N ARG A 516 24.79 -16.45 26.05
CA ARG A 516 25.66 -16.03 27.17
C ARG A 516 24.90 -15.80 28.47
N LEU A 517 23.60 -15.53 28.39
CA LEU A 517 22.72 -15.44 29.54
C LEU A 517 22.46 -16.81 30.18
N TRP A 518 22.38 -17.87 29.38
CA TRP A 518 22.16 -19.25 29.86
C TRP A 518 23.45 -20.01 30.16
N PHE A 519 24.42 -20.02 29.23
CA PHE A 519 25.63 -20.86 29.32
C PHE A 519 26.88 -20.12 29.87
N GLY A 520 26.84 -18.78 29.96
CA GLY A 520 27.89 -17.96 30.57
C GLY A 520 28.60 -16.99 29.62
N ASP A 521 29.22 -15.94 30.18
CA ASP A 521 29.72 -14.80 29.39
C ASP A 521 30.92 -15.10 28.47
N ASN A 522 31.66 -16.17 28.77
CA ASN A 522 32.78 -16.65 27.94
C ASN A 522 32.31 -17.45 26.71
N GLU A 523 31.06 -17.91 26.71
CA GLU A 523 30.58 -18.82 25.68
C GLU A 523 30.32 -18.15 24.33
N VAL A 524 30.40 -18.98 23.29
CA VAL A 524 30.19 -18.59 21.89
C VAL A 524 29.08 -19.46 21.33
N LEU A 525 28.05 -18.83 20.76
CA LEU A 525 26.95 -19.52 20.08
C LEU A 525 27.51 -20.41 18.95
N PRO A 526 27.40 -21.75 19.05
CA PRO A 526 27.86 -22.65 18.00
C PRO A 526 26.94 -22.58 16.77
N ASP A 527 27.38 -23.17 15.66
CA ASP A 527 26.47 -23.51 14.58
C ASP A 527 25.71 -24.79 14.96
N ILE A 528 24.43 -24.88 14.60
CA ILE A 528 23.49 -25.87 15.17
C ILE A 528 22.65 -26.49 14.05
N ASP A 529 22.85 -27.79 13.78
CA ASP A 529 21.89 -28.58 13.00
C ASP A 529 20.73 -29.03 13.91
N VAL A 530 19.50 -28.76 13.47
CA VAL A 530 18.26 -29.17 14.13
C VAL A 530 17.98 -30.68 14.03
N ARG A 531 18.88 -31.44 13.38
CA ARG A 531 18.81 -32.90 13.23
C ARG A 531 19.70 -33.67 14.21
N GLU A 532 20.59 -32.99 14.92
CA GLU A 532 21.49 -33.62 15.89
C GLU A 532 20.86 -33.71 17.28
N THR A 533 21.29 -34.69 18.08
CA THR A 533 20.86 -34.85 19.47
C THR A 533 21.73 -34.00 20.38
N PHE A 534 21.14 -32.98 20.99
CA PHE A 534 21.82 -32.15 21.99
C PHE A 534 22.06 -32.95 23.28
N MET A 535 23.31 -32.94 23.75
CA MET A 535 23.74 -33.63 24.97
C MET A 535 24.21 -32.60 25.99
N GLY A 536 23.55 -32.53 27.15
CA GLY A 536 24.00 -31.75 28.30
C GLY A 536 25.10 -32.47 29.11
N PRO A 537 25.74 -31.78 30.06
CA PRO A 537 26.66 -32.39 31.01
C PRO A 537 25.95 -33.31 32.01
N GLU A 538 26.71 -34.14 32.72
CA GLU A 538 26.19 -34.94 33.84
C GLU A 538 26.02 -34.04 35.08
N VAL A 539 24.80 -33.98 35.62
CA VAL A 539 24.44 -33.11 36.76
C VAL A 539 24.25 -33.93 38.02
N ILE A 540 25.10 -33.69 39.03
CA ILE A 540 24.93 -34.27 40.37
C ILE A 540 23.87 -33.45 41.12
N ILE A 541 22.73 -34.07 41.43
CA ILE A 541 21.64 -33.44 42.17
C ILE A 541 21.99 -33.41 43.67
N ASN A 542 22.26 -32.23 44.22
CA ASN A 542 22.53 -32.05 45.65
C ASN A 542 21.23 -31.74 46.44
N ALA A 543 21.11 -32.28 47.65
CA ALA A 543 19.97 -32.03 48.53
C ALA A 543 19.77 -30.53 48.87
N ASN A 544 20.87 -29.78 49.02
CA ASN A 544 20.82 -28.33 49.23
C ASN A 544 20.11 -27.59 48.07
N ASP A 545 20.42 -27.96 46.84
CA ASP A 545 19.93 -27.27 45.64
C ASP A 545 18.46 -27.63 45.39
N MET A 546 18.08 -28.87 45.70
CA MET A 546 16.69 -29.31 45.80
C MET A 546 15.90 -28.54 46.86
N GLU A 547 16.43 -28.36 48.08
CA GLU A 547 15.74 -27.64 49.16
C GLU A 547 15.58 -26.14 48.83
N ILE A 548 16.59 -25.52 48.20
CA ILE A 548 16.48 -24.15 47.66
C ILE A 548 15.39 -24.08 46.58
N PHE A 549 15.38 -25.02 45.62
CA PHE A 549 14.35 -25.07 44.58
C PHE A 549 12.95 -25.24 45.17
N CYS A 550 12.76 -26.16 46.12
CA CYS A 550 11.48 -26.37 46.79
C CYS A 550 11.02 -25.13 47.56
N ALA A 551 11.92 -24.44 48.25
CA ALA A 551 11.61 -23.18 48.95
C ALA A 551 11.22 -22.05 47.99
N VAL A 552 11.87 -21.93 46.82
CA VAL A 552 11.52 -20.95 45.77
C VAL A 552 10.20 -21.30 45.07
N ALA A 553 9.92 -22.59 44.85
CA ALA A 553 8.69 -23.07 44.23
C ALA A 553 7.48 -23.14 45.19
N GLY A 554 7.68 -22.95 46.50
CA GLY A 554 6.63 -23.11 47.51
C GLY A 554 6.20 -24.56 47.74
N ASN A 555 7.07 -25.54 47.46
CA ASN A 555 6.77 -26.96 47.58
C ASN A 555 7.21 -27.51 48.95
N ASP A 556 6.26 -27.59 49.88
CA ASP A 556 6.51 -28.03 51.26
C ASP A 556 6.53 -29.57 51.47
N GLY A 557 6.43 -30.37 50.41
CA GLY A 557 6.33 -31.84 50.48
C GLY A 557 7.43 -32.51 51.31
N GLU A 558 7.04 -33.30 52.32
CA GLU A 558 7.98 -33.86 53.30
C GLU A 558 9.02 -34.80 52.69
N ALA A 559 8.66 -35.50 51.60
CA ALA A 559 9.54 -36.38 50.85
C ALA A 559 10.73 -35.66 50.19
N PHE A 560 10.69 -34.32 50.09
CA PHE A 560 11.74 -33.51 49.46
C PHE A 560 12.68 -32.85 50.50
N LYS A 561 12.47 -33.08 51.80
CA LYS A 561 13.22 -32.45 52.89
C LYS A 561 14.13 -33.47 53.59
N SER A 562 15.44 -33.25 53.49
CA SER A 562 16.48 -34.13 54.05
C SER A 562 16.35 -34.31 55.57
N VAL A 563 15.88 -33.28 56.27
CA VAL A 563 15.65 -33.27 57.73
C VAL A 563 14.49 -34.19 58.17
N ARG A 564 13.64 -34.68 57.24
CA ARG A 564 12.47 -35.53 57.57
C ARG A 564 12.53 -36.95 56.98
N THR A 565 13.50 -37.26 56.12
CA THR A 565 13.57 -38.57 55.44
C THR A 565 15.01 -39.03 55.20
N ASP A 566 15.32 -40.30 55.52
CA ASP A 566 16.64 -40.92 55.26
C ASP A 566 16.96 -41.05 53.75
N ARG A 567 15.97 -40.82 52.89
CA ARG A 567 16.07 -40.83 51.42
C ARG A 567 15.14 -39.77 50.83
N ALA A 568 15.58 -38.52 50.85
CA ALA A 568 14.89 -37.43 50.16
C ALA A 568 14.78 -37.73 48.65
N GLN A 569 13.63 -37.38 48.06
CA GLN A 569 13.34 -37.49 46.64
C GLN A 569 13.52 -36.12 45.97
N ALA A 570 13.82 -36.09 44.67
CA ALA A 570 13.72 -34.86 43.88
C ALA A 570 12.28 -34.67 43.37
N PRO A 571 11.71 -33.44 43.40
CA PRO A 571 10.44 -33.16 42.73
C PRO A 571 10.62 -33.24 41.21
N MET A 572 9.59 -33.68 40.49
CA MET A 572 9.67 -33.90 39.03
C MET A 572 10.04 -32.61 38.26
N ASP A 573 9.61 -31.46 38.75
CA ASP A 573 9.90 -30.14 38.14
C ASP A 573 11.40 -29.78 38.17
N PHE A 574 12.19 -30.39 39.06
CA PHE A 574 13.66 -30.21 39.10
C PHE A 574 14.34 -30.75 37.82
N ALA A 575 13.67 -31.62 37.06
CA ALA A 575 14.17 -32.10 35.76
C ALA A 575 14.42 -30.93 34.76
N ILE A 576 13.70 -29.82 34.90
CA ILE A 576 13.92 -28.61 34.10
C ILE A 576 15.26 -27.94 34.46
N VAL A 577 15.65 -27.96 35.74
CA VAL A 577 16.93 -27.40 36.22
C VAL A 577 18.10 -28.25 35.69
N THR A 578 18.01 -29.58 35.80
CA THR A 578 19.03 -30.49 35.26
C THR A 578 19.09 -30.48 33.72
N GLY A 579 18.00 -30.13 33.06
CA GLY A 579 17.93 -29.96 31.59
C GLY A 579 18.36 -28.58 31.08
N GLN A 580 18.79 -27.67 31.97
CA GLN A 580 19.30 -26.33 31.65
C GLN A 580 20.78 -26.12 32.05
N SER A 581 21.42 -27.16 32.60
CA SER A 581 22.82 -27.15 33.04
C SER A 581 23.80 -27.44 31.90
#